data_AF-A0A970IM86-F1
#
_entry.id   AF-A0A970IM86-F1
#
_cell.length_a   1.000
_cell.length_b   1.000
_cell.length_c   1.000
_cell.angle_alpha   90.00
_cell.angle_beta   90.00
_cell.angle_gamma   90.00
#
_symmetry.space_group_name_H-M   'P 1'
#
loop_
_entity.id
_entity.type
_entity.pdbx_description
1 polymer ?
#
loop_
_entity_poly.entity_id
_entity_poly.type
_entity_poly.pdbx_seq_one_letter_code
_entity_poly.pdbx_strand_id
1 'polypeptide(L)'
;MFNTISTGKAIAELRKQKNMTQMELADRMGVSYQAVSNWERGNSMPDISKLEDLSRALDVTIDQLLGNEASIRLAKHFIAGDEKEYIREEKVGLEDLEEIAPLLKPEQVGDAFKAFADRPDKPVTLSALAGLAPFLGKEYLDRFIQDIEVGSIRELAGIAPFLSRESISTLAGRAIEAADLDALGSIAPFVSKSALDDLVSRSPDMKVNLAALSRLAPFLSKETLGKLALQAMESGSARDIGRLAPFLPKEVLHQLADRILKEGGVSWLHKISPCL
;
A
#
# COMPACT_ATOMS: atom_id res chain seq x y z
N MET A 1 4.81 5.03 -17.51
CA MET A 1 3.82 5.98 -18.08
C MET A 1 4.06 7.30 -17.36
N PHE A 2 4.27 8.41 -18.07
CA PHE A 2 4.58 9.70 -17.44
C PHE A 2 3.42 10.18 -16.57
N ASN A 3 3.74 10.73 -15.40
CA ASN A 3 2.73 11.18 -14.44
C ASN A 3 2.34 12.63 -14.75
N THR A 4 1.11 12.82 -15.24
CA THR A 4 0.59 14.13 -15.66
C THR A 4 0.64 15.18 -14.57
N ILE A 5 0.45 14.80 -13.30
CA ILE A 5 0.51 15.71 -12.15
C ILE A 5 1.95 16.18 -11.93
N SER A 6 2.92 15.28 -11.96
CA SER A 6 4.33 15.60 -11.74
C SER A 6 4.89 16.49 -12.87
N THR A 7 4.65 16.11 -14.12
CA THR A 7 5.05 16.85 -15.31
C THR A 7 4.35 18.21 -15.35
N GLY A 8 3.06 18.29 -14.99
CA GLY A 8 2.32 19.55 -14.89
C GLY A 8 2.93 20.53 -13.87
N LYS A 9 3.28 20.02 -12.67
CA LYS A 9 4.00 20.81 -11.66
C LYS A 9 5.35 21.29 -12.18
N ALA A 10 6.13 20.43 -12.83
CA ALA A 10 7.43 20.78 -13.40
C ALA A 10 7.30 21.91 -14.45
N ILE A 11 6.34 21.81 -15.37
CA ILE A 11 6.05 22.86 -16.36
C ILE A 11 5.74 24.20 -15.66
N ALA A 12 4.89 24.18 -14.63
CA ALA A 12 4.52 25.39 -13.89
C ALA A 12 5.71 26.02 -13.15
N GLU A 13 6.55 25.19 -12.53
CA GLU A 13 7.76 25.59 -11.80
C GLU A 13 8.76 26.26 -12.76
N LEU A 14 9.10 25.58 -13.86
CA LEU A 14 10.06 26.04 -14.86
C LEU A 14 9.59 27.33 -15.55
N ARG A 15 8.30 27.43 -15.87
CA ARG A 15 7.71 28.66 -16.40
C ARG A 15 7.91 29.84 -15.44
N LYS A 16 7.64 29.63 -14.15
CA LYS A 16 7.82 30.68 -13.12
C LYS A 16 9.30 31.05 -12.97
N GLN A 17 10.22 30.09 -13.04
CA GLN A 17 11.66 30.37 -13.02
C GLN A 17 12.13 31.21 -14.21
N LYS A 18 11.48 31.05 -15.38
CA LYS A 18 11.67 31.92 -16.55
C LYS A 18 10.87 33.23 -16.49
N ASN A 19 10.21 33.51 -15.38
CA ASN A 19 9.39 34.71 -15.13
C ASN A 19 8.30 34.94 -16.19
N MET A 20 7.67 33.87 -16.68
CA MET A 20 6.59 33.93 -17.67
C MET A 20 5.23 33.70 -17.00
N THR A 21 4.18 34.31 -17.53
CA THR A 21 2.78 33.98 -17.29
C THR A 21 2.36 32.76 -18.12
N GLN A 22 1.26 32.10 -17.73
CA GLN A 22 0.70 31.00 -18.53
C GLN A 22 0.29 31.46 -19.94
N MET A 23 -0.14 32.71 -20.11
CA MET A 23 -0.48 33.29 -21.41
C MET A 23 0.76 33.46 -22.28
N GLU A 24 1.84 34.01 -21.74
CA GLU A 24 3.10 34.18 -22.49
C GLU A 24 3.70 32.84 -22.91
N LEU A 25 3.60 31.79 -22.07
CA LEU A 25 3.99 30.44 -22.47
C LEU A 25 3.09 29.90 -23.58
N ALA A 26 1.78 30.11 -23.49
CA ALA A 26 0.83 29.67 -24.50
C ALA A 26 1.09 30.34 -25.87
N ASP A 27 1.32 31.65 -25.86
CA ASP A 27 1.67 32.44 -27.05
C ASP A 27 2.97 31.93 -27.68
N ARG A 28 4.01 31.70 -26.86
CA ARG A 28 5.30 31.17 -27.34
C ARG A 28 5.20 29.76 -27.93
N MET A 29 4.31 28.95 -27.38
CA MET A 29 4.07 27.56 -27.82
C MET A 29 3.08 27.44 -28.99
N GLY A 30 2.40 28.53 -29.35
CA GLY A 30 1.34 28.53 -30.36
C GLY A 30 0.15 27.65 -29.94
N VAL A 31 -0.21 27.66 -28.66
CA VAL A 31 -1.34 26.90 -28.10
C VAL A 31 -2.27 27.80 -27.32
N SER A 32 -3.44 27.30 -26.92
CA SER A 32 -4.36 28.07 -26.08
C SER A 32 -3.86 28.18 -24.64
N TYR A 33 -4.21 29.28 -23.96
CA TYR A 33 -4.03 29.43 -22.52
C TYR A 33 -4.61 28.23 -21.74
N GLN A 34 -5.79 27.74 -22.15
CA GLN A 34 -6.45 26.59 -21.54
C GLN A 34 -5.61 25.31 -21.65
N ALA A 35 -4.87 25.12 -22.75
CA ALA A 35 -3.97 23.98 -22.90
C ALA A 35 -2.87 24.02 -21.84
N VAL A 36 -2.16 25.15 -21.71
CA VAL A 36 -1.12 25.33 -20.68
C VAL A 36 -1.69 25.18 -19.27
N SER A 37 -2.86 25.78 -18.98
CA SER A 37 -3.54 25.64 -17.70
C SER A 37 -3.93 24.19 -17.37
N ASN A 38 -4.34 23.41 -18.37
CA ASN A 38 -4.65 21.99 -18.19
C ASN A 38 -3.40 21.14 -18.00
N TRP A 39 -2.29 21.46 -18.68
CA TRP A 39 -1.00 20.81 -18.45
C TRP A 39 -0.52 21.04 -17.03
N GLU A 40 -0.47 22.31 -16.59
CA GLU A 40 0.06 22.67 -15.26
C GLU A 40 -0.76 22.10 -14.09
N ARG A 41 -2.05 21.84 -14.30
CA ARG A 41 -2.92 21.18 -13.31
C ARG A 41 -2.89 19.65 -13.38
N GLY A 42 -2.17 19.08 -14.34
CA GLY A 42 -2.11 17.63 -14.56
C GLY A 42 -3.36 17.00 -15.16
N ASN A 43 -4.27 17.82 -15.72
CA ASN A 43 -5.51 17.34 -16.36
C ASN A 43 -5.27 16.76 -17.76
N SER A 44 -4.15 17.11 -18.40
CA SER A 44 -3.76 16.62 -19.72
C SER A 44 -2.24 16.71 -19.89
N MET A 45 -1.68 16.02 -20.88
CA MET A 45 -0.27 16.09 -21.21
C MET A 45 -0.03 16.91 -22.49
N PRO A 46 1.09 17.65 -22.62
CA PRO A 46 1.55 18.11 -23.92
C PRO A 46 1.73 16.91 -24.85
N ASP A 47 1.32 17.08 -26.10
CA ASP A 47 1.56 16.05 -27.12
C ASP A 47 3.07 15.82 -27.30
N ILE A 48 3.44 14.61 -27.72
CA ILE A 48 4.85 14.23 -27.87
C ILE A 48 5.58 15.18 -28.82
N SER A 49 4.90 15.68 -29.85
CA SER A 49 5.43 16.64 -30.82
C SER A 49 5.65 18.04 -30.24
N LYS A 50 5.06 18.35 -29.08
CA LYS A 50 5.20 19.65 -28.39
C LYS A 50 6.27 19.62 -27.31
N LEU A 51 6.74 18.45 -26.89
CA LEU A 51 7.72 18.32 -25.81
C LEU A 51 9.04 19.01 -26.15
N GLU A 52 9.52 18.89 -27.38
CA GLU A 52 10.78 19.53 -27.80
C GLU A 52 10.65 21.06 -27.89
N ASP A 53 9.53 21.56 -28.42
CA ASP A 53 9.26 23.00 -28.46
C ASP A 53 9.13 23.57 -27.04
N LEU A 54 8.48 22.84 -26.16
CA LEU A 54 8.27 23.25 -24.76
C LEU A 54 9.57 23.25 -23.98
N SER A 55 10.42 22.23 -24.18
CA SER A 55 11.74 22.16 -23.55
C SER A 55 12.63 23.31 -24.04
N ARG A 56 12.58 23.67 -25.33
CA ARG A 56 13.24 24.86 -25.87
C ARG A 56 12.67 26.18 -25.33
N ALA A 57 11.35 26.29 -25.18
CA ALA A 57 10.69 27.50 -24.67
C ALA A 57 11.05 27.76 -23.19
N LEU A 58 11.18 26.69 -22.41
CA LEU A 58 11.55 26.71 -21.00
C LEU A 58 13.05 26.56 -20.76
N ASP A 59 13.85 26.36 -21.81
CA ASP A 59 15.31 26.20 -21.79
C ASP A 59 15.76 25.14 -20.77
N VAL A 60 15.22 23.93 -20.98
CA VAL A 60 15.46 22.70 -20.22
C VAL A 60 15.54 21.50 -21.14
N THR A 61 15.96 20.35 -20.62
CA THR A 61 15.83 19.07 -21.33
C THR A 61 14.40 18.53 -21.23
N ILE A 62 14.03 17.60 -22.12
CA ILE A 62 12.74 16.91 -22.04
C ILE A 62 12.64 16.11 -20.72
N ASP A 63 13.76 15.54 -20.25
CA ASP A 63 13.80 14.80 -18.99
C ASP A 63 13.45 15.66 -17.77
N GLN A 64 13.97 16.89 -17.75
CA GLN A 64 13.63 17.91 -16.74
C GLN A 64 12.14 18.27 -16.78
N LEU A 65 11.60 18.35 -18.00
CA LEU A 65 10.19 18.68 -18.20
C LEU A 65 9.26 17.58 -17.71
N LEU A 66 9.63 16.32 -17.94
CA LEU A 66 8.82 15.15 -17.59
C LEU A 66 8.88 14.81 -16.09
N GLY A 67 9.77 15.44 -15.33
CA GLY A 67 9.88 15.26 -13.88
C GLY A 67 10.83 14.14 -13.45
N ASN A 68 11.63 13.60 -14.38
CA ASN A 68 12.49 12.44 -14.13
C ASN A 68 13.94 12.82 -13.78
N GLU A 69 14.22 14.11 -13.59
CA GLU A 69 15.59 14.59 -13.47
C GLU A 69 16.33 13.98 -12.26
N ALA A 70 15.64 13.85 -11.12
CA ALA A 70 16.21 13.27 -9.91
C ALA A 70 16.47 11.77 -10.06
N SER A 71 15.52 10.99 -10.56
CA SER A 71 15.65 9.56 -10.85
C SER A 71 16.75 9.28 -11.88
N ILE A 72 16.86 10.10 -12.93
CA ILE A 72 17.91 9.97 -13.96
C ILE A 72 19.29 10.31 -13.39
N ARG A 73 19.41 11.38 -12.59
CA ARG A 73 20.67 11.67 -11.89
C ARG A 73 21.05 10.52 -10.96
N LEU A 74 20.11 10.04 -10.16
CA LEU A 74 20.33 8.90 -9.27
C LEU A 74 20.84 7.67 -10.06
N ALA A 75 20.22 7.33 -11.19
CA ALA A 75 20.67 6.25 -12.05
C ALA A 75 22.11 6.45 -12.57
N LYS A 76 22.51 7.68 -12.91
CA LYS A 76 23.90 7.99 -13.29
C LYS A 76 24.87 7.75 -12.14
N HIS A 77 24.49 8.08 -10.91
CA HIS A 77 25.31 7.83 -9.73
C HIS A 77 25.44 6.32 -9.40
N PHE A 78 24.39 5.53 -9.65
CA PHE A 78 24.52 4.06 -9.61
C PHE A 78 25.52 3.50 -10.63
N ILE A 79 25.60 4.11 -11.82
CA ILE A 79 26.59 3.71 -12.84
C ILE A 79 28.00 4.14 -12.42
N ALA A 80 28.13 5.32 -11.82
CA ALA A 80 29.41 5.84 -11.33
C ALA A 80 29.89 5.13 -10.05
N GLY A 81 28.99 4.51 -9.29
CA GLY A 81 29.28 3.79 -8.04
C GLY A 81 29.41 4.71 -6.82
N ASP A 82 28.86 5.92 -6.89
CA ASP A 82 28.86 6.94 -5.84
C ASP A 82 27.43 7.24 -5.33
N GLU A 83 26.46 6.36 -5.60
CA GLU A 83 25.04 6.58 -5.27
C GLU A 83 24.79 6.83 -3.78
N LYS A 84 25.58 6.21 -2.89
CA LYS A 84 25.41 6.36 -1.44
C LYS A 84 25.78 7.76 -0.96
N GLU A 85 26.79 8.37 -1.56
CA GLU A 85 27.19 9.75 -1.26
C GLU A 85 26.19 10.73 -1.85
N TYR A 86 25.80 10.51 -3.11
CA TYR A 86 24.75 11.28 -3.77
C TYR A 86 23.43 11.28 -2.98
N ILE A 87 22.97 10.11 -2.53
CA ILE A 87 21.77 10.02 -1.68
C ILE A 87 21.99 10.76 -0.35
N ARG A 88 23.18 10.83 0.25
CA ARG A 88 23.31 11.56 1.52
C ARG A 88 23.30 13.07 1.35
N GLU A 89 23.87 13.57 0.26
CA GLU A 89 24.15 15.00 0.08
C GLU A 89 23.06 15.75 -0.69
N GLU A 90 22.29 15.05 -1.53
CA GLU A 90 21.33 15.66 -2.45
C GLU A 90 19.87 15.41 -2.05
N LYS A 91 18.97 16.31 -2.48
CA LYS A 91 17.52 16.21 -2.24
C LYS A 91 16.84 15.21 -3.19
N VAL A 92 17.27 13.96 -3.13
CA VAL A 92 16.60 12.82 -3.79
C VAL A 92 15.55 12.24 -2.84
N GLY A 93 14.41 11.78 -3.37
CA GLY A 93 13.35 11.09 -2.66
C GLY A 93 13.34 9.58 -2.90
N LEU A 94 12.58 8.84 -2.08
CA LEU A 94 12.38 7.40 -2.28
C LEU A 94 11.60 7.11 -3.57
N GLU A 95 10.72 8.01 -3.97
CA GLU A 95 9.98 7.97 -5.24
C GLU A 95 10.93 7.87 -6.46
N ASP A 96 12.05 8.60 -6.41
CA ASP A 96 13.07 8.57 -7.47
C ASP A 96 13.78 7.19 -7.53
N LEU A 97 13.99 6.57 -6.36
CA LEU A 97 14.53 5.22 -6.27
C LEU A 97 13.53 4.18 -6.76
N GLU A 98 12.24 4.31 -6.41
CA GLU A 98 11.18 3.41 -6.89
C GLU A 98 11.08 3.39 -8.42
N GLU A 99 11.25 4.54 -9.07
CA GLU A 99 11.20 4.64 -10.53
C GLU A 99 12.32 3.85 -11.21
N ILE A 100 13.53 3.85 -10.64
CA ILE A 100 14.69 3.17 -11.20
C ILE A 100 14.93 1.77 -10.62
N ALA A 101 14.23 1.40 -9.54
CA ALA A 101 14.36 0.10 -8.87
C ALA A 101 14.27 -1.11 -9.83
N PRO A 102 13.41 -1.13 -10.86
CA PRO A 102 13.37 -2.21 -11.85
C PRO A 102 14.68 -2.40 -12.65
N LEU A 103 15.56 -1.40 -12.68
CA LEU A 103 16.82 -1.41 -13.41
C LEU A 103 18.02 -1.82 -12.53
N LEU A 104 17.78 -1.99 -11.23
CA LEU A 104 18.82 -2.24 -10.23
C LEU A 104 18.78 -3.69 -9.75
N LYS A 105 19.92 -4.18 -9.25
CA LYS A 105 19.97 -5.46 -8.53
C LYS A 105 19.33 -5.31 -7.14
N PRO A 106 18.74 -6.36 -6.56
CA PRO A 106 18.14 -6.29 -5.22
C PRO A 106 19.09 -5.78 -4.14
N GLU A 107 20.38 -6.12 -4.23
CA GLU A 107 21.40 -5.63 -3.30
C GLU A 107 21.62 -4.11 -3.43
N GLN A 108 21.57 -3.58 -4.65
CA GLN A 108 21.72 -2.14 -4.92
C GLN A 108 20.50 -1.36 -4.41
N VAL A 109 19.29 -1.89 -4.59
CA VAL A 109 18.07 -1.28 -4.03
C VAL A 109 18.14 -1.26 -2.51
N GLY A 110 18.55 -2.37 -1.89
CA GLY A 110 18.70 -2.46 -0.43
C GLY A 110 19.76 -1.50 0.13
N ASP A 111 20.90 -1.39 -0.54
CA ASP A 111 21.97 -0.47 -0.13
C ASP A 111 21.57 1.00 -0.25
N ALA A 112 20.89 1.37 -1.35
CA ALA A 112 20.40 2.72 -1.55
C ALA A 112 19.27 3.07 -0.57
N PHE A 113 18.33 2.16 -0.39
CA PHE A 113 17.26 2.32 0.59
C PHE A 113 17.80 2.49 2.01
N LYS A 114 18.86 1.76 2.39
CA LYS A 114 19.55 1.98 3.66
C LYS A 114 20.13 3.39 3.76
N ALA A 115 20.74 3.91 2.69
CA ALA A 115 21.26 5.27 2.67
C ALA A 115 20.14 6.32 2.87
N PHE A 116 18.91 6.05 2.40
CA PHE A 116 17.74 6.86 2.73
C PHE A 116 17.32 6.72 4.20
N ALA A 117 17.28 5.50 4.73
CA ALA A 117 16.90 5.22 6.12
C ALA A 117 17.86 5.84 7.15
N ASP A 118 19.14 6.00 6.79
CA ASP A 118 20.15 6.63 7.64
C ASP A 118 20.01 8.17 7.70
N ARG A 119 19.13 8.79 6.90
CA ARG A 119 18.93 10.25 6.92
C ARG A 119 18.09 10.69 8.13
N PRO A 120 18.62 11.59 9.00
CA PRO A 120 17.94 11.96 10.25
C PRO A 120 16.68 12.81 10.05
N ASP A 121 16.54 13.48 8.90
CA ASP A 121 15.42 14.37 8.59
C ASP A 121 14.20 13.63 8.01
N LYS A 122 14.35 12.36 7.61
CA LYS A 122 13.30 11.57 6.96
C LYS A 122 13.31 10.11 7.44
N PRO A 123 12.68 9.82 8.59
CA PRO A 123 12.52 8.44 9.03
C PRO A 123 11.71 7.65 8.00
N VAL A 124 12.18 6.44 7.69
CA VAL A 124 11.54 5.58 6.72
C VAL A 124 10.37 4.84 7.34
N THR A 125 9.22 4.93 6.70
CA THR A 125 7.98 4.27 7.14
C THR A 125 7.75 2.96 6.37
N LEU A 126 6.91 2.08 6.93
CA LEU A 126 6.46 0.87 6.22
C LEU A 126 5.77 1.17 4.89
N SER A 127 5.02 2.27 4.83
CA SER A 127 4.36 2.71 3.59
C SER A 127 5.37 3.05 2.51
N ALA A 128 6.49 3.67 2.86
CA ALA A 128 7.57 3.99 1.93
C ALA A 128 8.33 2.74 1.47
N LEU A 129 8.38 1.70 2.31
CA LEU A 129 8.94 0.41 1.91
C LEU A 129 8.05 -0.33 0.90
N ALA A 130 6.73 -0.12 0.91
CA ALA A 130 5.79 -0.87 0.07
C ALA A 130 6.06 -0.72 -1.43
N GLY A 131 6.48 0.46 -1.90
CA GLY A 131 6.84 0.68 -3.31
C GLY A 131 8.13 -0.03 -3.72
N LEU A 132 9.07 -0.19 -2.78
CA LEU A 132 10.36 -0.84 -3.01
C LEU A 132 10.37 -2.34 -2.69
N ALA A 133 9.41 -2.83 -1.91
CA ALA A 133 9.32 -4.22 -1.47
C ALA A 133 9.42 -5.27 -2.61
N PRO A 134 8.81 -5.06 -3.80
CA PRO A 134 8.97 -6.00 -4.92
C PRO A 134 10.41 -6.15 -5.44
N PHE A 135 11.26 -5.16 -5.19
CA PHE A 135 12.64 -5.09 -5.69
C PHE A 135 13.66 -5.42 -4.61
N LEU A 136 13.23 -5.60 -3.37
CA LEU A 136 14.08 -5.97 -2.25
C LEU A 136 14.03 -7.48 -2.03
N GLY A 137 15.19 -8.08 -1.77
CA GLY A 137 15.28 -9.49 -1.40
C GLY A 137 14.55 -9.75 -0.08
N LYS A 138 13.89 -10.91 0.04
CA LYS A 138 13.13 -11.29 1.24
C LYS A 138 13.99 -11.25 2.50
N GLU A 139 15.23 -11.74 2.42
CA GLU A 139 16.19 -11.75 3.52
C GLU A 139 16.64 -10.34 3.93
N TYR A 140 16.62 -9.39 3.00
CA TYR A 140 16.87 -7.98 3.32
C TYR A 140 15.67 -7.39 4.04
N LEU A 141 14.47 -7.57 3.48
CA LEU A 141 13.22 -7.08 4.06
C LEU A 141 13.02 -7.59 5.48
N ASP A 142 13.15 -8.90 5.71
CA ASP A 142 12.96 -9.55 7.00
C ASP A 142 13.91 -9.01 8.09
N ARG A 143 15.14 -8.63 7.72
CA ARG A 143 16.09 -7.99 8.65
C ARG A 143 15.73 -6.53 8.91
N PHE A 144 15.37 -5.79 7.87
CA PHE A 144 15.12 -4.36 7.97
C PHE A 144 13.91 -4.03 8.83
N ILE A 145 12.84 -4.82 8.72
CA ILE A 145 11.60 -4.57 9.47
C ILE A 145 11.72 -4.74 10.99
N GLN A 146 12.80 -5.32 11.51
CA GLN A 146 12.93 -5.57 12.95
C GLN A 146 12.95 -4.27 13.76
N ASP A 147 13.46 -3.19 13.19
CA ASP A 147 13.61 -1.91 13.88
C ASP A 147 12.51 -0.89 13.51
N ILE A 148 11.56 -1.28 12.66
CA ILE A 148 10.48 -0.40 12.23
C ILE A 148 9.34 -0.43 13.25
N GLU A 149 8.85 0.76 13.60
CA GLU A 149 7.62 0.93 14.35
C GLU A 149 6.40 0.75 13.43
N VAL A 150 5.44 -0.06 13.87
CA VAL A 150 4.21 -0.34 13.10
C VAL A 150 3.04 0.33 13.81
N GLY A 151 2.48 1.36 13.19
CA GLY A 151 1.32 2.05 13.76
C GLY A 151 0.11 1.13 13.79
N SER A 152 -0.24 0.57 12.62
CA SER A 152 -1.40 -0.29 12.45
C SER A 152 -1.09 -1.54 11.62
N ILE A 153 -1.86 -2.62 11.83
CA ILE A 153 -1.78 -3.83 10.99
C ILE A 153 -2.09 -3.53 9.52
N ARG A 154 -2.88 -2.49 9.23
CA ARG A 154 -3.26 -2.12 7.87
C ARG A 154 -2.05 -1.71 7.02
N GLU A 155 -1.02 -1.14 7.63
CA GLU A 155 0.24 -0.79 6.95
C GLU A 155 0.98 -2.03 6.44
N LEU A 156 0.79 -3.18 7.08
CA LEU A 156 1.44 -4.43 6.69
C LEU A 156 0.88 -5.00 5.38
N ALA A 157 -0.35 -4.65 4.99
CA ALA A 157 -1.01 -5.25 3.83
C ALA A 157 -0.23 -5.07 2.53
N GLY A 158 0.43 -3.91 2.35
CA GLY A 158 1.21 -3.60 1.16
C GLY A 158 2.52 -4.39 1.04
N ILE A 159 3.12 -4.74 2.18
CA ILE A 159 4.42 -5.43 2.26
C ILE A 159 4.31 -6.92 2.58
N ALA A 160 3.18 -7.37 3.13
CA ALA A 160 2.95 -8.75 3.56
C ALA A 160 3.26 -9.81 2.48
N PRO A 161 2.99 -9.60 1.18
CA PRO A 161 3.36 -10.56 0.14
C PRO A 161 4.87 -10.82 0.03
N PHE A 162 5.71 -9.88 0.48
CA PHE A 162 7.16 -9.89 0.32
C PHE A 162 7.91 -10.32 1.59
N LEU A 163 7.19 -10.49 2.71
CA LEU A 163 7.77 -10.85 4.01
C LEU A 163 7.60 -12.33 4.33
N SER A 164 8.42 -12.85 5.26
CA SER A 164 8.16 -14.17 5.83
C SER A 164 6.92 -14.17 6.74
N ARG A 165 6.29 -15.35 6.92
CA ARG A 165 5.15 -15.49 7.85
C ARG A 165 5.53 -15.11 9.29
N GLU A 166 6.76 -15.42 9.68
CA GLU A 166 7.31 -15.11 11.02
C GLU A 166 7.48 -13.61 11.21
N SER A 167 8.06 -12.94 10.22
CA SER A 167 8.18 -11.48 10.14
C SER A 167 6.83 -10.78 10.28
N ILE A 168 5.84 -11.19 9.49
CA ILE A 168 4.50 -10.59 9.53
C ILE A 168 3.84 -10.81 10.89
N SER A 169 3.98 -12.01 11.46
CA SER A 169 3.44 -12.31 12.79
C SER A 169 4.08 -11.44 13.88
N THR A 170 5.40 -11.24 13.78
CA THR A 170 6.17 -10.38 14.71
C THR A 170 5.74 -8.92 14.61
N LEU A 171 5.63 -8.39 13.38
CA LEU A 171 5.20 -7.01 13.15
C LEU A 171 3.75 -6.78 13.56
N ALA A 172 2.84 -7.66 13.15
CA ALA A 172 1.43 -7.57 13.53
C ALA A 172 1.26 -7.65 15.06
N GLY A 173 2.09 -8.45 15.74
CA GLY A 173 2.10 -8.55 17.19
C GLY A 173 2.64 -7.31 17.91
N ARG A 174 3.38 -6.44 17.21
CA ARG A 174 3.94 -5.17 17.71
C ARG A 174 3.13 -3.94 17.30
N ALA A 175 2.10 -4.09 16.48
CA ALA A 175 1.28 -2.98 16.04
C ALA A 175 0.66 -2.24 17.25
N ILE A 176 0.73 -0.91 17.22
CA ILE A 176 0.29 -0.05 18.34
C ILE A 176 -1.23 -0.01 18.42
N GLU A 177 -1.88 0.15 17.27
CA GLU A 177 -3.33 0.20 17.17
C GLU A 177 -3.94 -1.21 17.21
N ALA A 178 -5.06 -1.33 17.92
CA ALA A 178 -5.83 -2.57 17.98
C ALA A 178 -6.29 -2.99 16.57
N ALA A 179 -6.24 -4.29 16.31
CA ALA A 179 -6.62 -4.86 15.03
C ALA A 179 -8.14 -4.75 14.81
N ASP A 180 -8.55 -4.38 13.60
CA ASP A 180 -9.91 -4.62 13.11
C ASP A 180 -9.95 -5.83 12.17
N LEU A 181 -11.14 -6.40 11.95
CA LEU A 181 -11.30 -7.60 11.11
C LEU A 181 -10.88 -7.37 9.65
N ASP A 182 -11.04 -6.16 9.12
CA ASP A 182 -10.71 -5.87 7.72
C ASP A 182 -9.18 -5.77 7.53
N ALA A 183 -8.47 -5.18 8.50
CA ALA A 183 -7.02 -5.14 8.57
C ALA A 183 -6.44 -6.55 8.71
N LEU A 184 -6.97 -7.36 9.62
CA LEU A 184 -6.60 -8.77 9.74
C LEU A 184 -6.87 -9.54 8.45
N GLY A 185 -8.01 -9.30 7.80
CA GLY A 185 -8.36 -9.94 6.53
C GLY A 185 -7.36 -9.64 5.42
N SER A 186 -6.76 -8.46 5.44
CA SER A 186 -5.78 -8.02 4.44
C SER A 186 -4.43 -8.76 4.58
N ILE A 187 -4.07 -9.19 5.80
CA ILE A 187 -2.82 -9.93 6.06
C ILE A 187 -3.03 -11.44 6.22
N ALA A 188 -4.28 -11.90 6.40
CA ALA A 188 -4.63 -13.29 6.70
C ALA A 188 -4.02 -14.34 5.74
N PRO A 189 -3.93 -14.10 4.42
CA PRO A 189 -3.28 -15.05 3.50
C PRO A 189 -1.78 -15.27 3.77
N PHE A 190 -1.13 -14.31 4.43
CA PHE A 190 0.33 -14.26 4.58
C PHE A 190 0.79 -14.62 6.00
N VAL A 191 -0.11 -14.79 6.96
CA VAL A 191 0.23 -15.22 8.33
C VAL A 191 -0.07 -16.70 8.55
N SER A 192 0.45 -17.27 9.64
CA SER A 192 0.04 -18.60 10.07
C SER A 192 -1.34 -18.53 10.73
N LYS A 193 -2.05 -19.66 10.71
CA LYS A 193 -3.35 -19.82 11.36
C LYS A 193 -3.30 -19.52 12.86
N SER A 194 -2.26 -20.01 13.54
CA SER A 194 -2.05 -19.75 14.97
C SER A 194 -1.76 -18.28 15.25
N ALA A 195 -0.91 -17.63 14.44
CA ALA A 195 -0.62 -16.21 14.61
C ALA A 195 -1.87 -15.35 14.41
N LEU A 196 -2.71 -15.68 13.42
CA LEU A 196 -3.96 -14.98 13.20
C LEU A 196 -4.95 -15.17 14.37
N ASP A 197 -5.04 -16.39 14.92
CA ASP A 197 -5.85 -16.68 16.10
C ASP A 197 -5.35 -15.89 17.34
N ASP A 198 -4.04 -15.78 17.52
CA ASP A 198 -3.41 -15.00 18.60
C ASP A 198 -3.72 -13.50 18.45
N LEU A 199 -3.60 -12.95 17.23
CA LEU A 199 -3.90 -11.54 16.95
C LEU A 199 -5.37 -11.19 17.23
N VAL A 200 -6.29 -12.08 16.85
CA VAL A 200 -7.71 -11.95 17.18
C VAL A 200 -7.91 -11.95 18.69
N SER A 201 -7.28 -12.90 19.40
CA SER A 201 -7.47 -13.08 20.84
C SER A 201 -6.92 -11.91 21.67
N ARG A 202 -5.96 -11.16 21.12
CA ARG A 202 -5.42 -9.93 21.73
C ARG A 202 -6.33 -8.71 21.59
N SER A 203 -7.42 -8.82 20.82
CA SER A 203 -8.38 -7.74 20.57
C SER A 203 -9.79 -8.12 21.06
N PRO A 204 -10.01 -8.28 22.38
CA PRO A 204 -11.27 -8.78 22.93
C PRO A 204 -12.47 -7.86 22.68
N ASP A 205 -12.22 -6.55 22.58
CA ASP A 205 -13.24 -5.53 22.30
C ASP A 205 -13.43 -5.26 20.79
N MET A 206 -12.83 -6.09 19.93
CA MET A 206 -12.91 -5.94 18.48
C MET A 206 -14.37 -6.02 18.03
N LYS A 207 -14.84 -5.01 17.31
CA LYS A 207 -16.17 -5.02 16.71
C LYS A 207 -16.24 -6.11 15.65
N VAL A 208 -16.94 -7.20 15.96
CA VAL A 208 -17.11 -8.32 15.04
C VAL A 208 -18.33 -8.10 14.17
N ASN A 209 -18.15 -8.14 12.85
CA ASN A 209 -19.25 -8.20 11.90
C ASN A 209 -19.11 -9.44 11.01
N LEU A 210 -20.23 -10.10 10.72
CA LEU A 210 -20.26 -11.38 10.01
C LEU A 210 -19.69 -11.28 8.58
N ALA A 211 -19.87 -10.13 7.90
CA ALA A 211 -19.35 -9.92 6.56
C ALA A 211 -17.81 -9.92 6.52
N ALA A 212 -17.15 -9.19 7.43
CA ALA A 212 -15.70 -9.18 7.54
C ALA A 212 -15.17 -10.53 8.06
N LEU A 213 -15.85 -11.15 9.02
CA LEU A 213 -15.48 -12.47 9.54
C LEU A 213 -15.46 -13.54 8.44
N SER A 214 -16.34 -13.45 7.44
CA SER A 214 -16.35 -14.38 6.31
C SER A 214 -15.07 -14.36 5.46
N ARG A 215 -14.36 -13.23 5.43
CA ARG A 215 -13.07 -13.11 4.74
C ARG A 215 -11.94 -13.80 5.50
N LEU A 216 -12.06 -13.89 6.82
CA LEU A 216 -11.10 -14.54 7.71
C LEU A 216 -11.36 -16.03 7.91
N ALA A 217 -12.59 -16.50 7.63
CA ALA A 217 -13.02 -17.87 7.87
C ALA A 217 -12.08 -18.96 7.30
N PRO A 218 -11.49 -18.82 6.10
CA PRO A 218 -10.55 -19.82 5.59
C PRO A 218 -9.22 -19.89 6.35
N PHE A 219 -8.86 -18.82 7.06
CA PHE A 219 -7.54 -18.63 7.66
C PHE A 219 -7.52 -18.83 9.18
N LEU A 220 -8.69 -18.78 9.84
CA LEU A 220 -8.85 -18.95 11.29
C LEU A 220 -9.05 -20.42 11.69
N SER A 221 -8.76 -20.76 12.96
CA SER A 221 -9.19 -22.05 13.51
C SER A 221 -10.68 -22.14 13.66
N LYS A 222 -11.19 -23.37 13.54
CA LYS A 222 -12.62 -23.64 13.73
C LYS A 222 -13.08 -23.20 15.12
N GLU A 223 -12.19 -23.29 16.11
CA GLU A 223 -12.43 -22.83 17.48
C GLU A 223 -12.55 -21.31 17.54
N THR A 224 -11.53 -20.57 17.09
CA THR A 224 -11.54 -19.09 17.09
C THR A 224 -12.69 -18.55 16.25
N LEU A 225 -12.88 -19.09 15.04
CA LEU A 225 -13.99 -18.73 14.17
C LEU A 225 -15.35 -19.00 14.82
N GLY A 226 -15.49 -20.12 15.54
CA GLY A 226 -16.69 -20.45 16.28
C GLY A 226 -17.00 -19.44 17.38
N LYS A 227 -16.00 -19.06 18.18
CA LYS A 227 -16.12 -18.03 19.22
C LYS A 227 -16.54 -16.68 18.62
N LEU A 228 -15.86 -16.23 17.57
CA LEU A 228 -16.18 -14.97 16.89
C LEU A 228 -17.58 -14.99 16.24
N ALA A 229 -17.99 -16.13 15.65
CA ALA A 229 -19.31 -16.26 15.05
C ALA A 229 -20.43 -16.15 16.10
N LEU A 230 -20.23 -16.74 17.28
CA LEU A 230 -21.16 -16.62 18.40
C LEU A 230 -21.23 -15.19 18.95
N GLN A 231 -20.10 -14.48 19.06
CA GLN A 231 -20.05 -13.07 19.46
C GLN A 231 -20.71 -12.14 18.45
N ALA A 232 -20.46 -12.36 17.14
CA ALA A 232 -21.02 -11.53 16.07
C ALA A 232 -22.56 -11.59 16.00
N MET A 233 -23.16 -12.67 16.51
CA MET A 233 -24.60 -12.81 16.57
C MET A 233 -25.26 -11.91 17.63
N GLU A 234 -24.53 -11.44 18.64
CA GLU A 234 -25.08 -10.53 19.65
C GLU A 234 -25.34 -9.12 19.07
N SER A 235 -24.76 -8.80 17.92
CA SER A 235 -24.83 -7.48 17.29
C SER A 235 -25.23 -7.49 15.79
N GLY A 236 -25.42 -8.67 15.17
CA GLY A 236 -25.50 -8.84 13.72
C GLY A 236 -26.75 -9.55 13.18
N SER A 237 -26.95 -9.49 11.86
CA SER A 237 -28.08 -10.11 11.16
C SER A 237 -27.77 -11.53 10.67
N ALA A 238 -28.70 -12.48 10.87
CA ALA A 238 -28.58 -13.89 10.49
C ALA A 238 -28.28 -14.18 8.99
N ARG A 239 -28.37 -13.18 8.10
CA ARG A 239 -28.17 -13.36 6.64
C ARG A 239 -26.75 -13.75 6.22
N ASP A 240 -25.73 -13.36 6.99
CA ASP A 240 -24.32 -13.56 6.61
C ASP A 240 -23.71 -14.88 7.14
N ILE A 241 -24.42 -15.60 8.01
CA ILE A 241 -23.95 -16.87 8.63
C ILE A 241 -23.76 -17.98 7.59
N GLY A 242 -24.55 -18.00 6.51
CA GLY A 242 -24.43 -19.01 5.45
C GLY A 242 -23.04 -19.04 4.79
N ARG A 243 -22.33 -17.91 4.76
CA ARG A 243 -20.95 -17.85 4.23
C ARG A 243 -19.92 -18.45 5.18
N LEU A 244 -20.20 -18.42 6.48
CA LEU A 244 -19.34 -19.00 7.53
C LEU A 244 -19.57 -20.50 7.69
N ALA A 245 -20.77 -20.98 7.36
CA ALA A 245 -21.20 -22.33 7.69
C ALA A 245 -20.24 -23.46 7.27
N PRO A 246 -19.60 -23.42 6.07
CA PRO A 246 -18.64 -24.45 5.67
C PRO A 246 -17.39 -24.55 6.56
N PHE A 247 -17.08 -23.49 7.30
CA PHE A 247 -15.85 -23.36 8.10
C PHE A 247 -16.09 -23.60 9.60
N LEU A 248 -17.34 -23.63 10.04
CA LEU A 248 -17.72 -23.73 11.45
C LEU A 248 -17.79 -25.19 11.94
N PRO A 249 -17.50 -25.46 13.24
CA PRO A 249 -17.82 -26.73 13.88
C PRO A 249 -19.33 -27.00 13.85
N LYS A 250 -19.73 -28.28 13.77
CA LYS A 250 -21.15 -28.68 13.80
C LYS A 250 -21.84 -28.23 15.08
N GLU A 251 -21.13 -28.30 16.20
CA GLU A 251 -21.62 -27.89 17.52
C GLU A 251 -21.99 -26.41 17.53
N VAL A 252 -21.17 -25.57 16.87
CA VAL A 252 -21.46 -24.14 16.72
C VAL A 252 -22.63 -23.95 15.77
N LEU A 253 -22.67 -24.63 14.62
CA LEU A 253 -23.79 -24.55 13.68
C LEU A 253 -25.14 -24.88 14.34
N HIS A 254 -25.20 -25.92 15.17
CA HIS A 254 -26.40 -26.25 15.95
C HIS A 254 -26.78 -25.12 16.91
N GLN A 255 -25.81 -24.56 17.64
CA GLN A 255 -26.08 -23.43 18.55
C GLN A 255 -26.59 -22.20 17.81
N LEU A 256 -26.02 -21.87 16.65
CA LEU A 256 -26.51 -20.77 15.80
C LEU A 256 -27.93 -21.08 15.28
N ALA A 257 -28.20 -22.32 14.85
CA ALA A 257 -29.52 -22.77 14.40
C ALA A 257 -30.60 -22.64 15.46
N ASP A 258 -30.34 -23.14 16.66
CA ASP A 258 -31.25 -23.09 17.79
C ASP A 258 -31.56 -21.65 18.20
N ARG A 259 -30.55 -20.77 18.18
CA ARG A 259 -30.71 -19.36 18.58
C ARG A 259 -31.59 -18.60 17.61
N ILE A 260 -31.42 -18.78 16.31
CA ILE A 260 -32.22 -18.02 15.32
C ILE A 260 -33.62 -18.61 15.15
N LEU A 261 -33.80 -19.92 15.37
CA LEU A 261 -35.13 -20.53 15.49
C LEU A 261 -35.94 -19.86 16.62
N LYS A 262 -35.31 -19.57 17.76
CA LYS A 262 -35.95 -18.85 18.87
C LYS A 262 -36.28 -17.39 18.53
N GLU A 263 -35.51 -16.76 17.66
CA GLU A 263 -35.76 -15.38 17.17
C GLU A 263 -36.76 -15.32 16.00
N GLY A 264 -37.36 -16.45 15.59
CA GLY A 264 -38.38 -16.51 14.54
C GLY A 264 -37.83 -16.45 13.10
N GLY A 265 -36.51 -16.51 12.93
CA GLY A 265 -35.88 -16.55 11.61
C GLY A 265 -35.89 -17.97 11.05
N VAL A 266 -36.85 -18.32 10.19
CA VAL A 266 -36.86 -19.63 9.50
C VAL A 266 -36.21 -19.54 8.10
N SER A 267 -36.21 -18.34 7.52
CA SER A 267 -35.82 -18.09 6.13
C SER A 267 -34.34 -18.32 5.80
N TRP A 268 -33.48 -18.52 6.80
CA TRP A 268 -32.03 -18.68 6.61
C TRP A 268 -31.55 -20.12 6.86
N LEU A 269 -32.37 -21.00 7.45
CA LEU A 269 -32.00 -22.40 7.75
C LEU A 269 -31.58 -23.17 6.49
N HIS A 270 -32.22 -22.90 5.35
CA HIS A 270 -31.84 -23.51 4.07
C HIS A 270 -30.39 -23.20 3.66
N LYS A 271 -29.79 -22.11 4.15
CA LYS A 271 -28.41 -21.71 3.83
C LYS A 271 -27.37 -22.45 4.66
N ILE A 272 -27.74 -22.97 5.83
CA ILE A 272 -26.83 -23.72 6.71
C ILE A 272 -27.14 -25.22 6.73
N SER A 273 -28.33 -25.63 6.31
CA SER A 273 -28.77 -27.03 6.23
C SER A 273 -27.80 -27.96 5.49
N PRO A 274 -27.09 -27.54 4.42
CA PRO A 274 -26.09 -28.41 3.79
C PRO A 274 -24.86 -28.71 4.66
N CYS A 275 -24.63 -27.92 5.71
CA CYS A 275 -23.47 -28.02 6.60
C CYS A 275 -23.81 -28.62 7.98
N LEU A 276 -25.09 -28.81 8.31
CA LEU A 276 -25.56 -29.47 9.54
C LEU A 276 -25.31 -30.99 9.48
#